data_AF-A0AAW2X8L5-F1
#
_entry.id   AF-A0AAW2X8L5-F1
#
_cell.length_a   1.000
_cell.length_b   1.000
_cell.length_c   1.000
_cell.angle_alpha   90.00
_cell.angle_beta   90.00
_cell.angle_gamma   90.00
#
_symmetry.space_group_name_H-M   'P 1'
#
loop_
_entity.id
_entity.type
_entity.pdbx_description
1 polymer ?
#
loop_
_entity_poly.entity_id
_entity_poly.type
_entity_poly.pdbx_seq_one_letter_code
_entity_poly.pdbx_strand_id
1 'polypeptide(L)'
;MLVADLMDPVGGKWNSRKIQELFWLVDSDIILSIPLSRTGEEDIWVWHYSKNGIFSVRSAYHLACDLDDRRAQLPWFDGSIEVEEIMASFGP
;
A
#
# COMPACT_ATOMS: atom_id res chain seq x y z
N MET A 1 -1.63 3.43 17.76
CA MET A 1 -0.25 3.74 17.32
C MET A 1 -0.35 4.22 15.89
N LEU A 2 0.14 5.43 15.63
CA LEU A 2 0.22 6.01 14.29
C LEU A 2 1.60 5.74 13.71
N VAL A 3 1.74 5.79 12.39
CA VAL A 3 3.06 5.71 11.72
C VAL A 3 3.97 6.86 12.18
N ALA A 4 3.39 8.03 12.47
CA ALA A 4 4.09 9.16 13.07
C ALA A 4 4.79 8.83 14.39
N ASP A 5 4.26 7.90 15.18
CA ASP A 5 4.87 7.47 16.44
C ASP A 5 6.17 6.68 16.22
N LEU A 6 6.39 6.14 15.02
CA LEU A 6 7.58 5.36 14.65
C LEU A 6 8.70 6.23 14.07
N MET A 7 8.44 7.53 13.86
CA MET A 7 9.42 8.48 13.32
C MET A 7 10.13 9.24 14.44
N ASP A 8 11.36 9.68 14.16
CA ASP A 8 12.11 10.62 14.99
C ASP A 8 11.49 12.02 14.84
N PRO A 9 11.02 12.64 15.94
CA PRO A 9 10.32 13.92 15.90
C PRO A 9 11.18 15.10 15.39
N VAL A 10 12.51 14.96 15.35
CA VAL A 10 13.43 16.03 14.91
C VAL A 10 14.13 15.68 13.60
N GLY A 11 14.34 14.39 13.33
CA GLY A 11 15.27 13.94 12.29
C GLY A 11 14.67 13.65 10.93
N GLY A 12 13.33 13.56 10.79
CA GLY A 12 12.70 13.09 9.54
C GLY A 12 13.18 11.69 9.15
N LYS A 13 13.48 10.86 10.15
CA LYS A 13 14.04 9.51 10.03
C LYS A 13 13.20 8.53 10.85
N TRP A 14 13.29 7.25 10.52
CA TRP A 14 12.71 6.21 11.34
C TRP A 14 13.40 6.13 12.70
N ASN A 15 12.63 5.90 13.77
CA ASN A 15 13.17 5.56 15.08
C ASN A 15 13.47 4.06 15.11
N SER A 16 14.68 3.69 14.68
CA SER A 16 15.08 2.29 14.52
C SER A 16 14.97 1.47 15.79
N ARG A 17 15.28 2.05 16.95
CA ARG A 17 15.16 1.37 18.23
C ARG A 17 13.70 1.00 18.51
N LYS A 18 12.79 1.95 18.36
CA LYS A 18 11.36 1.72 18.60
C LYS A 18 10.79 0.69 17.63
N ILE A 19 11.21 0.72 16.37
CA ILE A 19 10.77 -0.25 15.36
C ILE A 19 11.28 -1.66 15.66
N GLN A 20 12.52 -1.81 16.12
CA GLN A 20 13.09 -3.11 16.50
C GLN A 20 12.48 -3.67 17.80
N GLU A 21 11.99 -2.82 18.70
CA GLU A 21 11.31 -3.22 19.94
C GLU A 21 9.85 -3.63 19.69
N LEU A 22 9.20 -3.10 18.65
CA LEU A 22 7.77 -3.30 18.37
C LEU A 22 7.47 -4.35 17.29
N PHE A 23 8.39 -4.58 16.36
CA PHE A 23 8.19 -5.46 15.21
C PHE A 23 9.18 -6.62 15.22
N TRP A 24 8.84 -7.69 14.49
CA TRP A 24 9.78 -8.78 14.22
C TRP A 24 10.94 -8.30 13.36
N LEU A 25 12.12 -8.89 13.52
CA LEU A 25 13.32 -8.51 12.76
C LEU A 25 13.08 -8.38 11.24
N VAL A 26 12.35 -9.34 10.66
CA VAL A 26 12.00 -9.33 9.22
C VAL A 26 11.17 -8.10 8.85
N ASP A 27 10.17 -7.76 9.67
CA ASP A 27 9.31 -6.61 9.43
C ASP A 27 10.03 -5.29 9.72
N SER A 28 10.85 -5.25 10.77
CA SER A 28 11.66 -4.09 11.12
C SER A 28 12.59 -3.69 9.97
N ASP A 29 13.26 -4.65 9.34
CA ASP A 29 14.16 -4.39 8.20
C ASP A 29 13.40 -3.82 7.01
N ILE A 30 12.20 -4.36 6.72
CA ILE A 30 11.33 -3.85 5.66
C ILE A 30 10.88 -2.43 5.98
N ILE A 31 10.39 -2.16 7.19
CA ILE A 31 9.92 -0.83 7.60
C ILE A 31 11.06 0.19 7.47
N LEU A 32 12.26 -0.13 7.97
CA LEU A 32 13.42 0.76 7.91
C LEU A 32 13.88 1.06 6.47
N SER A 33 13.55 0.20 5.50
CA SER A 33 13.86 0.41 4.09
C SER A 33 12.91 1.40 3.39
N ILE A 34 11.74 1.68 3.97
CA ILE A 34 10.76 2.59 3.38
C ILE A 34 11.31 4.02 3.44
N PRO A 35 11.44 4.72 2.30
CA PRO A 35 11.93 6.09 2.29
C PRO A 35 10.91 7.05 2.90
N LEU A 36 11.37 7.86 3.85
CA LEU A 36 10.56 8.95 4.43
C LEU A 36 10.61 10.21 3.56
N SER A 37 9.54 11.01 3.63
CA SER A 37 9.47 12.30 2.93
C SER A 37 10.58 13.24 3.40
N ARG A 38 11.28 13.86 2.45
CA ARG A 38 12.38 14.80 2.74
C ARG A 38 11.89 16.19 3.14
N THR A 39 10.70 16.55 2.68
CA THR A 39 10.12 17.89 2.83
C THR A 39 9.16 17.99 4.02
N GLY A 40 8.79 16.86 4.65
CA GLY A 40 7.88 16.85 5.79
C GLY A 40 6.47 17.33 5.45
N GLU A 41 6.06 17.18 4.20
CA GLU A 41 4.71 17.51 3.75
C GLU A 41 3.66 16.59 4.40
N GLU A 42 2.44 17.09 4.52
CA GLU A 42 1.31 16.30 5.03
C GLU A 42 1.04 15.10 4.11
N ASP A 43 0.59 14.00 4.72
CA ASP A 43 0.24 12.81 3.96
C ASP A 43 -0.90 13.11 2.99
N ILE A 44 -0.68 12.78 1.72
CA ILE A 44 -1.67 12.93 0.65
C ILE A 44 -2.13 11.57 0.15
N TRP A 45 -3.40 11.48 -0.23
CA TRP A 45 -3.93 10.31 -0.92
C TRP A 45 -3.39 10.25 -2.35
N VAL A 46 -2.69 9.16 -2.68
CA VAL A 46 -2.08 8.95 -3.99
C VAL A 46 -2.59 7.64 -4.59
N TRP A 47 -3.07 7.71 -5.83
CA TRP A 47 -3.44 6.56 -6.65
C TRP A 47 -2.22 6.11 -7.48
N HIS A 48 -1.57 5.02 -7.06
CA HIS A 48 -0.34 4.51 -7.69
C HIS A 48 -0.54 4.03 -9.13
N TYR A 49 -1.77 3.74 -9.54
CA TYR A 49 -2.11 3.42 -10.93
C TYR A 49 -2.36 4.66 -11.80
N SER A 50 -2.03 5.86 -11.32
CA SER A 50 -1.94 7.07 -12.14
C SER A 50 -0.58 7.74 -12.01
N LYS A 51 -0.04 8.22 -13.13
CA LYS A 51 1.26 8.91 -13.18
C LYS A 51 1.28 10.21 -12.37
N ASN A 52 0.13 10.87 -12.23
CA ASN A 52 -0.02 12.10 -11.44
C ASN A 52 -0.54 11.83 -10.02
N GLY A 53 -0.72 10.56 -9.63
CA GLY A 53 -1.25 10.21 -8.32
C GLY A 53 -2.74 10.49 -8.12
N ILE A 54 -3.45 11.02 -9.11
CA ILE A 54 -4.86 11.38 -8.97
C ILE A 54 -5.73 10.19 -9.36
N PHE A 55 -6.70 9.89 -8.50
CA PHE A 55 -7.72 8.90 -8.79
C PHE A 55 -8.67 9.39 -9.90
N SER A 56 -9.00 8.52 -10.84
CA SER A 56 -10.04 8.77 -11.84
C SER A 56 -10.75 7.47 -12.18
N VAL A 57 -12.02 7.56 -12.56
CA VAL A 57 -12.79 6.39 -13.03
C VAL A 57 -12.07 5.70 -14.19
N ARG A 58 -11.43 6.46 -15.07
CA ARG A 58 -10.65 5.93 -16.20
C ARG A 58 -9.46 5.09 -15.75
N SER A 59 -8.64 5.59 -14.83
CA SER A 59 -7.48 4.84 -14.33
C SER A 59 -7.89 3.63 -13.50
N ALA A 60 -8.98 3.73 -12.73
CA ALA A 60 -9.55 2.60 -12.02
C ALA A 60 -10.12 1.53 -12.98
N TYR A 61 -10.79 1.95 -14.06
CA TYR A 61 -11.32 1.03 -15.05
C TYR A 61 -10.22 0.29 -15.81
N HIS A 62 -9.17 0.98 -16.25
CA HIS A 62 -8.02 0.32 -16.88
C HIS A 62 -7.37 -0.70 -15.93
N LEU A 63 -7.21 -0.35 -14.65
CA LEU A 63 -6.72 -1.29 -13.65
C LEU A 63 -7.62 -2.52 -13.54
N ALA A 64 -8.94 -2.33 -13.50
CA ALA A 64 -9.88 -3.44 -13.40
C ALA A 64 -9.74 -4.40 -14.60
N CYS A 65 -9.68 -3.86 -15.82
CA CYS A 65 -9.42 -4.68 -17.03
C CYS A 65 -8.07 -5.41 -16.96
N ASP A 66 -6.99 -4.73 -16.56
CA ASP A 66 -5.66 -5.37 -16.42
C ASP A 66 -5.64 -6.47 -15.35
N LEU A 67 -6.44 -6.33 -14.29
CA LEU A 67 -6.60 -7.37 -13.27
C LEU A 67 -7.40 -8.55 -13.80
N ASP A 68 -8.50 -8.30 -14.51
CA ASP A 68 -9.32 -9.34 -15.14
C ASP A 68 -8.51 -10.15 -16.16
N ASP A 69 -7.71 -9.48 -17.00
CA ASP A 69 -6.83 -10.15 -17.97
C ASP A 69 -5.79 -11.04 -17.30
N ARG A 70 -5.17 -10.56 -16.21
CA ARG A 70 -4.21 -11.36 -15.42
C ARG A 70 -4.88 -12.53 -14.73
N ARG A 71 -6.11 -12.34 -14.26
CA ARG A 71 -6.88 -13.34 -13.54
C ARG A 71 -7.42 -14.42 -14.47
N ALA A 72 -7.81 -14.06 -15.70
CA ALA A 72 -8.16 -14.99 -16.77
C ALA A 72 -6.99 -15.89 -17.23
N GLN A 73 -5.75 -15.49 -16.95
CA GLN A 73 -4.55 -16.31 -17.20
C GLN A 73 -4.28 -17.32 -16.08
N LEU A 74 -4.99 -17.25 -14.95
CA LEU A 74 -4.81 -18.19 -13.84
C LEU A 74 -5.51 -19.52 -14.16
N PRO A 75 -4.79 -20.65 -14.11
CA PRO A 75 -5.32 -21.95 -14.53
C PRO A 75 -6.43 -22.50 -13.64
N TRP A 76 -6.66 -21.90 -12.47
CA TRP A 76 -7.69 -22.29 -11.51
C TRP A 76 -8.86 -21.29 -11.41
N PHE A 77 -8.84 -20.21 -12.19
CA PHE A 77 -9.93 -19.23 -12.20
C PHE A 77 -10.96 -19.59 -13.29
N ASP A 78 -12.19 -19.88 -12.90
CA ASP A 78 -13.27 -20.32 -13.81
C ASP A 78 -14.25 -19.19 -14.20
N GLY A 79 -13.94 -17.94 -13.84
CA GLY A 79 -14.80 -16.80 -14.12
C GLY A 79 -15.90 -16.55 -13.08
N SER A 80 -15.98 -17.35 -12.01
CA SER A 80 -16.90 -17.10 -10.91
C SER A 80 -16.31 -16.04 -9.97
N ILE A 81 -16.80 -14.81 -10.09
CA ILE A 81 -16.54 -13.77 -9.10
C ILE A 81 -17.55 -13.98 -7.97
N GLU A 82 -17.15 -14.61 -6.88
CA GLU A 82 -17.96 -14.61 -5.68
C GLU A 82 -17.92 -13.20 -5.08
N VAL A 83 -19.10 -12.61 -4.86
CA VAL A 83 -19.26 -11.26 -4.32
C VAL A 83 -18.54 -11.08 -2.98
N GLU A 84 -18.28 -12.18 -2.25
CA GLU A 84 -17.50 -12.20 -1.02
C GLU A 84 -16.02 -11.85 -1.24
N GLU A 85 -15.44 -12.18 -2.40
CA GLU A 85 -14.02 -11.96 -2.67
C GLU A 85 -13.73 -10.51 -3.08
N ILE A 86 -14.65 -9.86 -3.80
CA ILE A 86 -14.57 -8.42 -4.05
C ILE A 86 -14.67 -7.68 -2.70
N MET A 87 -15.65 -8.04 -1.87
CA MET A 87 -15.82 -7.42 -0.55
C MET A 87 -14.64 -7.69 0.39
N ALA A 88 -13.95 -8.83 0.27
CA ALA A 88 -12.76 -9.15 1.04
C ALA A 88 -11.51 -8.34 0.60
N SER A 89 -11.44 -7.94 -0.66
CA SER A 89 -10.37 -7.07 -1.17
C SER A 89 -10.54 -5.60 -0.76
N PHE A 90 -11.75 -5.21 -0.35
CA PHE A 90 -12.05 -3.98 0.37
C PHE A 90 -12.24 -4.30 1.86
N GLY A 91 -11.20 -4.82 2.53
CA GLY A 91 -11.17 -4.93 3.99
C GLY A 91 -11.39 -3.57 4.68
N PRO A 92 -11.78 -3.56 5.98
CA PRO A 92 -12.66 -2.58 6.63
C PRO A 92 -12.26 -1.11 6.55
#